data_AF-C6SWK1-F1
#
_entry.id   AF-C6SWK1-F1
#
_cell.length_a   1.000
_cell.length_b   1.000
_cell.length_c   1.000
_cell.angle_alpha   90.00
_cell.angle_beta   90.00
_cell.angle_gamma   90.00
#
_symmetry.space_group_name_H-M   'P 1'
#
loop_
_entity.id
_entity.type
_entity.pdbx_description
1 polymer ?
#
loop_
_entity_poly.entity_id
_entity_poly.type
_entity_poly.pdbx_seq_one_letter_code
_entity_poly.pdbx_strand_id
1 'polypeptide(L)'
;MKMIRILFIFALLSFTSHASNVNDFCVADLKGPDSPTGYHCKPPKTVTSHDFVFHLGPGNTSNVFKSAITSAFVKDFPAVYGLSLSVARIDIAQGGVVPMHTHPGANEIVMMVAGEINAGFITTDAVYQNTLKPGDVMVIPQAQIHFLVNSGKGNAIFYAAYSSANPRVQPISILLFGNNLSSNTVAQTTIIDDSEVRKLKAIFGGSG
;
A
#
# COMPACT_ATOMS: atom_id res chain seq x y z
N MET A 1 8.23 -8.47 -45.52
CA MET A 1 8.86 -7.27 -44.89
C MET A 1 7.91 -6.09 -44.64
N LYS A 2 6.95 -5.75 -45.52
CA LYS A 2 5.98 -4.65 -45.27
C LYS A 2 5.02 -4.89 -44.09
N MET A 3 4.52 -6.12 -43.92
CA MET A 3 3.56 -6.47 -42.87
C MET A 3 4.17 -6.49 -41.45
N ILE A 4 5.44 -6.90 -41.33
CA ILE A 4 6.20 -6.89 -40.07
C ILE A 4 6.48 -5.45 -39.60
N ARG A 5 6.72 -4.51 -40.53
CA ARG A 5 6.91 -3.08 -40.20
C ARG A 5 5.62 -2.43 -39.68
N ILE A 6 4.46 -2.81 -40.22
CA ILE A 6 3.15 -2.31 -39.77
C ILE A 6 2.82 -2.82 -38.35
N LEU A 7 3.12 -4.10 -38.06
CA LEU A 7 2.94 -4.66 -36.72
C LEU A 7 3.83 -3.99 -35.67
N PHE A 8 5.09 -3.69 -36.01
CA PHE A 8 6.01 -2.98 -35.12
C PHE A 8 5.57 -1.53 -34.84
N ILE A 9 4.99 -0.83 -35.83
CA ILE A 9 4.48 0.54 -35.66
C ILE A 9 3.22 0.56 -34.76
N PHE A 10 2.32 -0.41 -34.90
CA PHE A 10 1.15 -0.54 -34.02
C PHE A 10 1.52 -0.92 -32.59
N ALA A 11 2.53 -1.78 -32.42
CA ALA A 11 3.08 -2.11 -31.12
C ALA A 11 3.72 -0.88 -30.44
N LEU A 12 4.49 -0.06 -31.17
CA LEU A 12 5.06 1.19 -30.62
C LEU A 12 4.00 2.22 -30.19
N LEU A 13 2.87 2.32 -30.92
CA LEU A 13 1.74 3.18 -30.53
C LEU A 13 0.96 2.67 -29.32
N SER A 14 1.11 1.39 -28.98
CA SER A 14 0.45 0.77 -27.82
C SER A 14 1.20 1.03 -26.50
N PHE A 15 2.45 1.52 -26.55
CA PHE A 15 3.28 1.80 -25.38
C PHE A 15 3.21 3.26 -24.89
N THR A 16 2.43 4.13 -25.53
CA THR A 16 2.34 5.56 -25.16
C THR A 16 0.99 5.99 -24.60
N SER A 17 0.12 5.06 -24.18
CA SER A 17 -1.09 5.42 -23.43
C SER A 17 -0.82 5.58 -21.93
N HIS A 18 0.23 6.32 -21.58
CA HIS A 18 0.05 7.18 -20.41
C HIS A 18 -0.90 8.25 -20.92
N ALA A 19 -2.19 8.14 -20.59
CA ALA A 19 -3.09 9.26 -20.73
C ALA A 19 -2.52 10.37 -19.85
N SER A 20 -1.60 11.16 -20.40
CA SER A 20 -1.19 12.42 -19.83
C SER A 20 -2.47 13.22 -19.77
N ASN A 21 -2.97 13.42 -18.55
CA ASN A 21 -4.10 14.30 -18.33
C ASN A 21 -3.77 15.61 -19.03
N VAL A 22 -4.59 16.01 -20.01
CA VAL A 22 -4.47 17.30 -20.71
C VAL A 22 -4.68 18.47 -19.72
N ASN A 23 -5.04 18.16 -18.48
CA ASN A 23 -5.22 19.08 -17.37
C ASN A 23 -4.11 18.90 -16.34
N ASP A 24 -3.65 20.01 -15.74
CA ASP A 24 -2.62 20.04 -14.70
C ASP A 24 -2.93 19.13 -13.49
N PHE A 25 -4.22 18.95 -13.18
CA PHE A 25 -4.70 18.11 -12.08
C PHE A 25 -6.10 17.54 -12.35
N CYS A 26 -6.48 16.53 -11.56
CA CYS A 26 -7.82 15.97 -11.50
C CYS A 26 -8.15 15.61 -10.05
N VAL A 27 -8.86 16.49 -9.33
CA VAL A 27 -9.36 16.15 -8.00
C VAL A 27 -10.49 15.13 -8.16
N ALA A 28 -10.34 13.92 -7.63
CA ALA A 28 -11.35 12.87 -7.80
C ALA A 28 -12.70 13.27 -7.20
N ASP A 29 -13.77 13.03 -7.95
CA ASP A 29 -15.15 13.10 -7.46
C ASP A 29 -15.55 11.77 -6.84
N LEU A 30 -15.38 11.67 -5.51
CA LEU A 30 -15.73 10.48 -4.74
C LEU A 30 -17.24 10.22 -4.63
N LYS A 31 -18.10 11.15 -5.09
CA LYS A 31 -19.55 10.91 -5.16
C LYS A 31 -19.93 10.08 -6.39
N GLY A 32 -19.07 10.05 -7.41
CA GLY A 32 -19.24 9.23 -8.59
C GLY A 32 -18.81 7.78 -8.37
N PRO A 33 -19.04 6.90 -9.36
CA PRO A 33 -18.61 5.50 -9.28
C PRO A 33 -17.09 5.37 -9.36
N ASP A 34 -16.53 4.53 -8.48
CA ASP A 34 -15.16 3.99 -8.61
C ASP A 34 -15.17 2.90 -9.69
N SER A 35 -14.96 3.31 -10.94
CA SER A 35 -15.03 2.43 -12.11
C SER A 35 -13.68 1.76 -12.41
N PRO A 36 -13.61 0.72 -13.26
CA PRO A 36 -12.33 0.19 -13.74
C PRO A 36 -11.44 1.24 -14.42
N THR A 37 -12.03 2.34 -14.91
CA THR A 37 -11.33 3.49 -15.49
C THR A 37 -10.92 4.55 -14.46
N GLY A 38 -11.26 4.35 -13.18
CA GLY A 38 -11.01 5.27 -12.07
C GLY A 38 -12.18 6.23 -11.79
N TYR A 39 -11.84 7.39 -11.22
CA TYR A 39 -12.78 8.44 -10.82
C TYR A 39 -12.94 9.51 -11.90
N HIS A 40 -14.11 10.14 -11.96
CA HIS A 40 -14.26 11.41 -12.68
C HIS A 40 -13.60 12.55 -11.88
N CYS A 41 -13.19 13.62 -12.58
CA CYS A 41 -12.71 14.84 -11.92
C CYS A 41 -13.88 15.69 -11.43
N LYS A 42 -13.72 16.34 -10.28
CA LYS A 42 -14.61 17.45 -9.87
C LYS A 42 -14.61 18.55 -10.93
N PRO A 43 -15.74 19.26 -11.15
CA PRO A 43 -15.78 20.43 -12.03
C PRO A 43 -14.76 21.50 -11.59
N PRO A 44 -13.99 22.14 -12.50
CA PRO A 44 -12.95 23.10 -12.12
C PRO A 44 -13.45 24.26 -11.23
N LYS A 45 -14.71 24.68 -11.42
CA LYS A 45 -15.33 25.76 -10.63
C LYS A 45 -15.62 25.40 -9.17
N THR A 46 -15.58 24.11 -8.81
CA THR A 46 -15.83 23.64 -7.45
C THR A 46 -14.55 23.28 -6.69
N VAL A 47 -13.40 23.30 -7.38
CA VAL A 47 -12.08 23.02 -6.79
C VAL A 47 -11.50 24.31 -6.21
N THR A 48 -10.92 24.21 -5.01
CA THR A 48 -10.29 25.31 -4.29
C THR A 48 -8.91 24.90 -3.77
N SER A 49 -8.11 25.86 -3.26
CA SER A 49 -6.82 25.56 -2.64
C SER A 49 -6.93 24.59 -1.45
N HIS A 50 -8.09 24.54 -0.78
CA HIS A 50 -8.33 23.61 0.32
C HIS A 50 -8.39 22.15 -0.13
N ASP A 51 -8.75 21.87 -1.39
CA ASP A 51 -8.76 20.50 -1.91
C ASP A 51 -7.34 19.90 -2.00
N PHE A 52 -6.29 20.73 -1.96
CA PHE A 52 -4.89 20.33 -2.13
C PHE A 52 -4.10 20.24 -0.82
N VAL A 53 -4.76 20.36 0.34
CA VAL A 53 -4.12 20.27 1.65
C VAL A 53 -4.77 19.16 2.47
N PHE A 54 -3.95 18.27 3.03
CA PHE A 54 -4.40 17.20 3.91
C PHE A 54 -3.60 17.19 5.21
N HIS A 55 -4.29 17.03 6.34
CA HIS A 55 -3.66 16.97 7.65
C HIS A 55 -3.49 15.51 8.11
N LEU A 56 -2.25 15.04 8.20
CA LEU A 56 -1.92 13.71 8.73
C LEU A 56 -1.77 13.76 10.26
N GLY A 57 -2.87 13.47 10.95
CA GLY A 57 -2.91 13.37 12.41
C GLY A 57 -2.45 12.01 12.96
N PRO A 58 -2.09 11.94 14.25
CA PRO A 58 -1.71 10.69 14.90
C PRO A 58 -2.87 9.69 14.93
N GLY A 59 -2.56 8.41 14.73
CA GLY A 59 -3.54 7.32 14.78
C GLY A 59 -3.66 6.65 16.16
N ASN A 60 -4.75 5.92 16.38
CA ASN A 60 -4.98 5.17 17.63
C ASN A 60 -4.29 3.79 17.60
N THR A 61 -3.23 3.65 18.41
CA THR A 61 -2.46 2.40 18.53
C THR A 61 -3.01 1.42 19.57
N SER A 62 -4.18 1.66 20.17
CA SER A 62 -4.83 0.72 21.10
C SER A 62 -5.55 -0.41 20.37
N ASN A 63 -4.80 -1.22 19.63
CA ASN A 63 -5.30 -2.37 18.87
C ASN A 63 -4.28 -3.53 18.90
N VAL A 64 -4.65 -4.68 18.33
CA VAL A 64 -3.86 -5.92 18.38
C VAL A 64 -2.45 -5.80 17.77
N PHE A 65 -2.28 -4.93 16.76
CA PHE A 65 -0.99 -4.69 16.11
C PHE A 65 -0.21 -3.55 16.78
N LYS A 66 -0.83 -2.83 17.71
CA LYS A 66 -0.27 -1.64 18.37
C LYS A 66 0.24 -0.59 17.39
N SER A 67 -0.39 -0.49 16.23
CA SER A 67 -0.02 0.43 15.16
C SER A 67 -1.25 1.08 14.54
N ALA A 68 -1.08 2.25 13.94
CA ALA A 68 -2.13 2.94 13.22
C ALA A 68 -1.57 3.57 11.96
N ILE A 69 -2.35 3.47 10.87
CA ILE A 69 -2.04 4.05 9.57
C ILE A 69 -3.08 5.13 9.29
N THR A 70 -2.64 6.39 9.26
CA THR A 70 -3.45 7.52 8.80
C THR A 70 -3.09 7.80 7.35
N SER A 71 -3.94 7.40 6.40
CA SER A 71 -3.69 7.53 4.96
C SER A 71 -4.21 8.84 4.38
N ALA A 72 -3.46 9.36 3.41
CA ALA A 72 -3.90 10.36 2.44
C ALA A 72 -3.87 9.73 1.05
N PHE A 73 -4.58 8.61 0.90
CA PHE A 73 -4.81 7.94 -0.39
C PHE A 73 -5.98 8.59 -1.11
N VAL A 74 -6.24 8.23 -2.38
CA VAL A 74 -7.29 8.87 -3.20
C VAL A 74 -8.67 8.97 -2.54
N LYS A 75 -9.05 8.00 -1.69
CA LYS A 75 -10.33 8.02 -0.97
C LYS A 75 -10.39 8.99 0.20
N ASP A 76 -9.24 9.35 0.76
CA ASP A 76 -9.11 10.29 1.88
C ASP A 76 -8.68 11.68 1.39
N PHE A 77 -7.80 11.72 0.40
CA PHE A 77 -7.22 12.92 -0.20
C PHE A 77 -7.37 12.90 -1.74
N PRO A 78 -8.55 13.29 -2.27
CA PRO A 78 -8.88 13.12 -3.69
C PRO A 78 -7.97 13.85 -4.68
N ALA A 79 -7.25 14.87 -4.23
CA ALA A 79 -6.33 15.64 -5.08
C ALA A 79 -5.10 14.85 -5.54
N VAL A 80 -4.80 13.70 -4.93
CA VAL A 80 -3.69 12.86 -5.39
C VAL A 80 -4.05 12.01 -6.62
N TYR A 81 -5.31 12.00 -7.03
CA TYR A 81 -5.77 11.23 -8.18
C TYR A 81 -5.07 11.68 -9.47
N GLY A 82 -4.59 10.71 -10.25
CA GLY A 82 -3.86 10.96 -11.49
C GLY A 82 -2.42 11.47 -11.32
N LEU A 83 -1.94 11.68 -10.08
CA LEU A 83 -0.58 12.18 -9.80
C LEU A 83 0.43 11.09 -9.44
N SER A 84 -0.01 9.83 -9.36
CA SER A 84 0.84 8.68 -9.02
C SER A 84 1.64 8.86 -7.72
N LEU A 85 1.06 9.57 -6.75
CA LEU A 85 1.64 9.79 -5.44
C LEU A 85 0.58 9.66 -4.36
N SER A 86 0.97 9.22 -3.17
CA SER A 86 0.17 9.37 -1.96
C SER A 86 1.07 9.26 -0.74
N VAL A 87 0.54 9.53 0.43
CA VAL A 87 1.31 9.50 1.68
C VAL A 87 0.47 8.91 2.81
N ALA A 88 1.11 8.27 3.77
CA ALA A 88 0.52 7.89 5.04
C ALA A 88 1.44 8.28 6.19
N ARG A 89 0.84 8.59 7.34
CA ARG A 89 1.52 8.63 8.63
C ARG A 89 1.31 7.31 9.33
N ILE A 90 2.37 6.77 9.92
CA ILE A 90 2.31 5.53 10.68
C ILE A 90 2.83 5.81 12.09
N ASP A 91 2.00 5.47 13.07
CA ASP A 91 2.33 5.48 14.49
C ASP A 91 2.39 4.02 14.97
N ILE A 92 3.50 3.61 15.57
CA ILE A 92 3.66 2.26 16.14
C ILE A 92 4.06 2.40 17.61
N ALA A 93 3.20 1.96 18.52
CA ALA A 93 3.52 1.93 19.95
C ALA A 93 4.58 0.86 20.26
N GLN A 94 5.15 0.93 21.46
CA GLN A 94 6.23 0.01 21.86
C GLN A 94 5.83 -1.47 21.70
N GLY A 95 6.65 -2.23 20.97
CA GLY A 95 6.41 -3.63 20.63
C GLY A 95 5.27 -3.85 19.63
N GLY A 96 4.85 -2.80 18.92
CA GLY A 96 3.89 -2.88 17.83
C GLY A 96 4.53 -3.16 16.47
N VAL A 97 3.68 -3.48 15.50
CA VAL A 97 4.09 -3.86 14.15
C VAL A 97 3.11 -3.34 13.10
N VAL A 98 3.62 -3.06 11.90
CA VAL A 98 2.85 -3.22 10.67
C VAL A 98 3.20 -4.61 10.15
N PRO A 99 2.25 -5.56 10.14
CA PRO A 99 2.51 -6.97 9.82
C PRO A 99 2.97 -7.15 8.38
N MET A 100 3.43 -8.36 8.03
CA MET A 100 3.85 -8.66 6.66
C MET A 100 2.75 -8.34 5.65
N HIS A 101 3.08 -7.49 4.68
CA HIS A 101 2.17 -7.05 3.64
C HIS A 101 2.90 -6.67 2.35
N THR A 102 2.14 -6.37 1.31
CA THR A 102 2.65 -5.88 0.03
C THR A 102 1.77 -4.77 -0.55
N HIS A 103 2.36 -3.97 -1.44
CA HIS A 103 1.70 -2.96 -2.26
C HIS A 103 1.85 -3.34 -3.74
N PRO A 104 0.84 -4.01 -4.35
CA PRO A 104 0.97 -4.53 -5.72
C PRO A 104 1.25 -3.47 -6.78
N GLY A 105 0.76 -2.24 -6.55
CA GLY A 105 0.77 -1.15 -7.51
C GLY A 105 1.60 0.06 -7.11
N ALA A 106 2.47 -0.05 -6.10
CA ALA A 106 3.28 1.08 -5.66
C ALA A 106 4.61 0.66 -5.04
N ASN A 107 5.65 1.44 -5.34
CA ASN A 107 6.84 1.53 -4.49
C ASN A 107 6.50 2.36 -3.25
N GLU A 108 7.24 2.14 -2.18
CA GLU A 108 7.12 2.89 -0.93
C GLU A 108 8.47 3.47 -0.51
N ILE A 109 8.45 4.68 0.03
CA ILE A 109 9.58 5.31 0.72
C ILE A 109 9.14 5.55 2.17
N VAL A 110 9.82 4.89 3.11
CA VAL A 110 9.67 5.07 4.55
C VAL A 110 10.63 6.16 5.02
N MET A 111 10.13 7.17 5.73
CA MET A 111 10.89 8.30 6.26
C MET A 111 10.68 8.39 7.77
N MET A 112 11.72 8.10 8.55
CA MET A 112 11.64 8.07 10.01
C MET A 112 11.66 9.48 10.63
N VAL A 113 10.77 9.72 11.58
CA VAL A 113 10.63 11.01 12.28
C VAL A 113 10.91 10.90 13.78
N ALA A 114 10.46 9.84 14.44
CA ALA A 114 10.68 9.62 15.87
C ALA A 114 10.76 8.14 16.21
N GLY A 115 11.46 7.81 17.30
CA GLY A 115 11.63 6.44 17.77
C GLY A 115 12.56 5.63 16.87
N GLU A 116 12.39 4.32 16.86
CA GLU A 116 13.23 3.39 16.10
C GLU A 116 12.37 2.23 15.60
N ILE A 117 12.56 1.85 14.33
CA ILE A 117 11.92 0.66 13.77
C ILE A 117 12.96 -0.26 13.15
N ASN A 118 12.73 -1.56 13.22
CA ASN A 118 13.33 -2.53 12.31
C ASN A 118 12.37 -2.71 11.13
N ALA A 119 12.82 -2.44 9.92
CA ALA A 119 12.03 -2.55 8.71
C ALA A 119 12.80 -3.33 7.64
N GLY A 120 12.08 -4.05 6.80
CA GLY A 120 12.70 -4.87 5.77
C GLY A 120 11.72 -5.40 4.74
N PHE A 121 12.25 -5.76 3.58
CA PHE A 121 11.52 -6.45 2.52
C PHE A 121 12.25 -7.73 2.10
N ILE A 122 11.47 -8.64 1.52
CA ILE A 122 11.90 -9.99 1.15
C ILE A 122 11.78 -10.12 -0.36
N THR A 123 12.84 -10.58 -1.01
CA THR A 123 12.82 -11.01 -2.41
C THR A 123 12.97 -12.53 -2.48
N THR A 124 12.93 -13.09 -3.69
CA THR A 124 13.23 -14.51 -3.92
C THR A 124 14.62 -14.91 -3.42
N ASP A 125 15.59 -14.00 -3.50
CA ASP A 125 17.00 -14.32 -3.29
C ASP A 125 17.53 -13.89 -1.92
N ALA A 126 16.94 -12.87 -1.30
CA ALA A 126 17.46 -12.31 -0.06
C ALA A 126 16.39 -11.57 0.76
N VAL A 127 16.73 -11.38 2.04
CA VAL A 127 16.03 -10.47 2.96
C VAL A 127 16.89 -9.22 3.13
N TYR A 128 16.29 -8.06 2.89
CA TYR A 128 16.95 -6.76 3.07
C TYR A 128 16.24 -6.02 4.20
N GLN A 129 16.91 -5.90 5.35
CA GLN A 129 16.35 -5.24 6.54
C GLN A 129 17.39 -4.35 7.22
N ASN A 130 16.92 -3.31 7.90
CA ASN A 130 17.77 -2.45 8.72
C ASN A 130 16.98 -1.85 9.89
N THR A 131 17.70 -1.35 10.88
CA THR A 131 17.13 -0.51 11.95
C THR A 131 17.17 0.94 11.50
N LEU A 132 16.00 1.58 11.39
CA LEU A 132 15.84 2.96 10.97
C LEU A 132 15.59 3.87 12.18
N LYS A 133 16.26 5.02 12.20
CA LYS A 133 16.23 6.07 13.21
C LYS A 133 15.78 7.40 12.59
N PRO A 134 15.43 8.43 13.38
CA PRO A 134 14.97 9.70 12.84
C PRO A 134 15.95 10.29 11.81
N GLY A 135 15.43 10.66 10.64
CA GLY A 135 16.22 11.12 9.50
C GLY A 135 16.60 10.04 8.49
N ASP A 136 16.50 8.75 8.85
CA ASP A 136 16.74 7.66 7.92
C ASP A 136 15.57 7.50 6.93
N VAL A 137 15.93 7.06 5.72
CA VAL A 137 14.98 6.78 4.64
C VAL A 137 15.24 5.38 4.10
N MET A 138 14.18 4.61 3.86
CA MET A 138 14.25 3.28 3.25
C MET A 138 13.28 3.19 2.08
N VAL A 139 13.74 2.61 0.96
CA VAL A 139 12.90 2.27 -0.18
C VAL A 139 12.43 0.82 -0.05
N ILE A 140 11.16 0.60 -0.36
CA ILE A 140 10.53 -0.72 -0.47
C ILE A 140 10.02 -0.85 -1.92
N PRO A 141 10.61 -1.74 -2.73
CA PRO A 141 10.20 -1.91 -4.11
C PRO A 141 8.77 -2.43 -4.24
N GLN A 142 8.11 -2.05 -5.34
CA GLN A 142 6.75 -2.46 -5.64
C GLN A 142 6.56 -3.99 -5.53
N ALA A 143 5.42 -4.37 -4.96
CA ALA A 143 4.97 -5.74 -4.76
C ALA A 143 5.84 -6.62 -3.84
N GLN A 144 6.92 -6.10 -3.24
CA GLN A 144 7.72 -6.89 -2.30
C GLN A 144 7.01 -7.06 -0.95
N ILE A 145 7.08 -8.27 -0.40
CA ILE A 145 6.59 -8.54 0.95
C ILE A 145 7.53 -7.85 1.93
N HIS A 146 6.98 -7.04 2.82
CA HIS A 146 7.75 -6.26 3.77
C HIS A 146 7.02 -6.10 5.10
N PHE A 147 7.74 -5.61 6.11
CA PHE A 147 7.26 -5.46 7.48
C PHE A 147 7.93 -4.26 8.14
N LEU A 148 7.28 -3.72 9.18
CA LEU A 148 7.85 -2.68 10.03
C LEU A 148 7.55 -2.99 11.50
N VAL A 149 8.58 -3.08 12.34
CA VAL A 149 8.47 -3.39 13.77
C VAL A 149 9.05 -2.26 14.57
N ASN A 150 8.35 -1.74 15.58
CA ASN A 150 8.96 -0.84 16.54
C ASN A 150 9.94 -1.63 17.42
N SER A 151 11.24 -1.47 17.16
CA SER A 151 12.34 -2.10 17.88
C SER A 151 12.85 -1.26 19.06
N GLY A 152 12.42 0.00 19.14
CA GLY A 152 12.86 0.95 20.13
C GLY A 152 12.06 0.96 21.43
N LYS A 153 12.40 1.92 22.30
CA LYS A 153 11.60 2.27 23.48
C LYS A 153 10.60 3.37 23.11
N GLY A 154 9.40 3.31 23.68
CA GLY A 154 8.35 4.29 23.39
C GLY A 154 7.75 4.14 22.00
N ASN A 155 7.14 5.21 21.48
CA ASN A 155 6.46 5.21 20.19
C ASN A 155 7.43 5.51 19.05
N ALA A 156 7.25 4.82 17.92
CA ALA A 156 7.90 5.13 16.66
C ALA A 156 6.90 5.82 15.72
N ILE A 157 7.37 6.84 15.01
CA ILE A 157 6.58 7.65 14.08
C ILE A 157 7.36 7.81 12.79
N PHE A 158 6.72 7.49 11.67
CA PHE A 158 7.28 7.68 10.34
C PHE A 158 6.19 8.02 9.32
N TYR A 159 6.63 8.49 8.17
CA TYR A 159 5.77 8.71 7.01
C TYR A 159 6.18 7.76 5.90
N ALA A 160 5.19 7.24 5.19
CA ALA A 160 5.39 6.44 3.99
C ALA A 160 4.85 7.20 2.79
N ALA A 161 5.67 7.41 1.77
CA ALA A 161 5.25 7.99 0.48
C ALA A 161 5.19 6.89 -0.57
N TYR A 162 4.18 6.90 -1.42
CA TYR A 162 3.91 5.82 -2.37
C TYR A 162 3.90 6.32 -3.80
N SER A 163 4.38 5.51 -4.76
CA SER A 163 4.32 5.82 -6.19
C SER A 163 2.96 5.52 -6.83
N SER A 164 1.87 5.72 -6.08
CA SER A 164 0.49 5.53 -6.51
C SER A 164 -0.46 6.35 -5.65
N ALA A 165 -1.53 6.87 -6.26
CA ALA A 165 -2.65 7.50 -5.56
C ALA A 165 -3.42 6.52 -4.65
N ASN A 166 -3.33 5.22 -4.94
CA ASN A 166 -3.92 4.15 -4.16
C ASN A 166 -2.95 2.95 -4.18
N PRO A 167 -2.02 2.87 -3.23
CA PRO A 167 -1.01 1.81 -3.23
C PRO A 167 -1.61 0.41 -3.08
N ARG A 168 -2.82 0.32 -2.50
CA ARG A 168 -3.49 -0.90 -2.01
C ARG A 168 -2.62 -1.65 -1.00
N VAL A 169 -3.23 -2.14 0.08
CA VAL A 169 -2.51 -2.93 1.10
C VAL A 169 -2.97 -4.36 1.02
N GLN A 170 -2.03 -5.30 0.96
CA GLN A 170 -2.31 -6.74 0.95
C GLN A 170 -1.61 -7.42 2.13
N PRO A 171 -2.28 -7.50 3.31
CA PRO A 171 -1.72 -8.19 4.47
C PRO A 171 -1.67 -9.70 4.21
N ILE A 172 -0.47 -10.29 4.29
CA ILE A 172 -0.23 -11.67 3.85
C ILE A 172 -1.04 -12.68 4.68
N SER A 173 -1.02 -12.55 6.00
CA SER A 173 -1.73 -13.48 6.89
C SER A 173 -3.26 -13.43 6.70
N ILE A 174 -3.83 -12.26 6.44
CA ILE A 174 -5.27 -12.10 6.17
C ILE A 174 -5.61 -12.68 4.80
N LEU A 175 -4.79 -12.46 3.78
CA LEU A 175 -5.03 -13.07 2.46
C LEU A 175 -4.94 -14.59 2.51
N LEU A 176 -4.00 -15.14 3.29
CA LEU A 176 -3.79 -16.58 3.37
C LEU A 176 -4.82 -17.31 4.25
N PHE A 177 -5.21 -16.71 5.39
CA PHE A 177 -6.05 -17.36 6.40
C PHE A 177 -7.39 -16.68 6.63
N GLY A 178 -7.60 -15.44 6.21
CA GLY A 178 -8.89 -14.72 6.36
C GLY A 178 -9.89 -14.94 5.21
N ASN A 179 -9.61 -15.88 4.31
CA ASN A 179 -10.46 -16.18 3.14
C ASN A 179 -11.37 -17.40 3.36
N ASN A 180 -12.18 -17.71 2.33
CA ASN A 180 -13.15 -18.81 2.31
C ASN A 180 -12.70 -20.08 1.55
N LEU A 181 -11.42 -20.19 1.15
CA LEU A 181 -10.87 -21.44 0.63
C LEU A 181 -10.95 -22.51 1.72
N SER A 182 -11.19 -23.77 1.35
CA SER A 182 -11.24 -24.83 2.36
C SER A 182 -9.91 -24.95 3.13
N SER A 183 -9.99 -25.25 4.42
CA SER A 183 -8.81 -25.45 5.28
C SER A 183 -7.87 -26.50 4.67
N ASN A 184 -8.42 -27.58 4.09
CA ASN A 184 -7.64 -28.61 3.40
C ASN A 184 -6.86 -28.06 2.18
N THR A 185 -7.45 -27.17 1.37
CA THR A 185 -6.75 -26.57 0.23
C THR A 185 -5.61 -25.66 0.69
N VAL A 186 -5.83 -24.86 1.73
CA VAL A 186 -4.77 -24.02 2.30
C VAL A 186 -3.67 -24.89 2.89
N ALA A 187 -4.01 -25.96 3.61
CA ALA A 187 -3.05 -26.93 4.14
C ALA A 187 -2.21 -27.57 3.03
N GLN A 188 -2.84 -28.04 1.95
CA GLN A 188 -2.15 -28.64 0.80
C GLN A 188 -1.20 -27.68 0.10
N THR A 189 -1.58 -26.40 -0.03
CA THR A 189 -0.80 -25.39 -0.77
C THR A 189 0.26 -24.70 0.07
N THR A 190 0.18 -24.79 1.41
CA THR A 190 1.16 -24.19 2.34
C THR A 190 2.01 -25.21 3.09
N ILE A 191 1.63 -26.49 3.07
CA ILE A 191 2.25 -27.58 3.84
C ILE A 191 2.09 -27.35 5.36
N ILE A 192 1.10 -26.54 5.77
CA ILE A 192 0.71 -26.38 7.17
C ILE A 192 -0.38 -27.42 7.50
N ASP A 193 -0.31 -28.03 8.68
CA ASP A 193 -1.34 -28.98 9.12
C ASP A 193 -2.75 -28.36 9.08
N ASP A 194 -3.75 -29.12 8.60
CA ASP A 194 -5.15 -28.66 8.51
C ASP A 194 -5.67 -28.15 9.86
N SER A 195 -5.31 -28.82 10.96
CA SER A 195 -5.71 -28.38 12.30
C SER A 195 -5.13 -27.02 12.68
N GLU A 196 -3.93 -26.69 12.20
CA GLU A 196 -3.28 -25.40 12.46
C GLU A 196 -3.84 -24.32 11.53
N VAL A 197 -4.08 -24.65 10.25
CA VAL A 197 -4.79 -23.77 9.32
C VAL A 197 -6.16 -23.37 9.87
N ARG A 198 -6.92 -24.29 10.47
CA ARG A 198 -8.22 -23.99 11.10
C ARG A 198 -8.09 -22.99 12.25
N LYS A 199 -7.05 -23.12 13.09
CA LYS A 199 -6.77 -22.15 14.17
C LYS A 199 -6.43 -20.78 13.59
N LEU A 200 -5.56 -20.73 12.58
CA LEU A 200 -5.17 -19.49 11.92
C LEU A 200 -6.38 -18.82 11.24
N LYS A 201 -7.23 -19.59 10.55
CA LYS A 201 -8.51 -19.09 10.00
C LYS A 201 -9.40 -18.48 11.09
N ALA A 202 -9.54 -19.14 12.23
CA ALA A 202 -10.32 -18.60 13.35
C ALA A 202 -9.75 -17.26 13.87
N ILE A 203 -8.42 -17.10 13.89
CA ILE A 203 -7.77 -15.85 14.30
C ILE A 203 -8.01 -14.72 13.28
N PHE A 204 -7.91 -15.02 11.98
CA PHE A 204 -7.99 -14.02 10.90
C PHE A 204 -9.40 -13.87 10.29
N GLY A 205 -10.42 -14.52 10.85
CA GLY A 205 -11.81 -14.43 10.42
C GLY A 205 -12.14 -15.22 9.14
N GLY A 206 -11.32 -16.19 8.76
CA GLY A 206 -11.56 -17.06 7.61
C GLY A 206 -12.59 -18.16 7.87
N SER A 207 -13.05 -18.77 6.78
CA SER A 207 -14.00 -19.90 6.79
C SER A 207 -13.60 -20.98 5.77
N GLY A 208 -14.28 -22.13 5.81
CA GLY A 208 -13.99 -23.26 4.92
C GLY A 208 -12.90 -24.21 5.42
#